data_AF-A0A5N7D5H3-F1
#
_entry.id   AF-A0A5N7D5H3-F1
#
_cell.length_a   1.000
_cell.length_b   1.000
_cell.length_c   1.000
_cell.angle_alpha   90.00
_cell.angle_beta   90.00
_cell.angle_gamma   90.00
#
_symmetry.space_group_name_H-M   'P 1'
#
loop_
_entity.id
_entity.type
_entity.pdbx_description
1 polymer ?
#
loop_
_entity_poly.entity_id
_entity_poly.type
_entity_poly.pdbx_seq_one_letter_code
_entity_poly.pdbx_strand_id
1 'polypeptide(L)'
;MGGALDNHLFDLANQTCFFCWLQLVKSELTVPFNIGLVLYSGVRLLSQMKGPPRWSIEAVGISTARRLSQIEPKCSDLRTIKLTSFSSTSAFLENAKQLGLSLGDFVDDDSESPFCSRYQPISYHTLAADLQPIPEQLKFPHHPYLDIVPFPSFRAKALTAISSGTPAFSEDELCFDLAHDSMRCWGSTATSLHGRGNGTPWDARSWEVSPWFLKKWGFLVGNEDDAIYQNSLWWWSQR
;
A
#
# COMPACT_ATOMS: atom_id res chain seq x y z
N MET A 1 32.10 -5.14 8.83
CA MET A 1 32.49 -4.10 7.85
C MET A 1 31.38 -4.01 6.82
N GLY A 2 30.35 -3.22 7.11
CA GLY A 2 29.28 -2.95 6.14
C GLY A 2 29.78 -1.89 5.18
N GLY A 3 29.90 -2.24 3.89
CA GLY A 3 30.26 -1.28 2.86
C GLY A 3 29.24 -0.15 2.86
N ALA A 4 29.73 1.06 3.06
CA ALA A 4 28.91 2.26 2.88
C ALA A 4 28.41 2.25 1.43
N LEU A 5 27.09 2.16 1.26
CA LEU A 5 26.46 2.72 0.07
C LEU A 5 26.97 4.14 -0.06
N ASP A 6 27.42 4.53 -1.26
CA ASP A 6 27.72 5.91 -1.59
C ASP A 6 26.61 6.80 -1.02
N ASN A 7 26.98 7.82 -0.22
CA ASN A 7 26.02 8.71 0.42
C ASN A 7 25.09 9.36 -0.62
N HIS A 8 25.60 9.58 -1.83
CA HIS A 8 24.80 10.07 -2.94
C HIS A 8 23.69 9.07 -3.34
N LEU A 9 24.02 7.78 -3.50
CA LEU A 9 23.03 6.75 -3.83
C LEU A 9 22.01 6.52 -2.70
N PHE A 10 22.43 6.68 -1.45
CA PHE A 10 21.54 6.60 -0.29
C PHE A 10 20.57 7.78 -0.24
N ASP A 11 21.06 9.00 -0.44
CA ASP A 11 20.21 10.19 -0.47
C ASP A 11 19.23 10.16 -1.66
N LEU A 12 19.67 9.65 -2.81
CA LEU A 12 18.82 9.48 -3.98
C LEU A 12 17.72 8.43 -3.78
N ALA A 13 18.00 7.36 -3.02
CA ALA A 13 17.01 6.35 -2.65
C ALA A 13 15.83 6.96 -1.88
N ASN A 14 16.09 8.00 -1.08
CA ASN A 14 15.06 8.69 -0.29
C ASN A 14 14.26 9.72 -1.09
N GLN A 15 14.70 10.09 -2.30
CA GLN A 15 14.12 11.18 -3.10
C GLN A 15 13.50 10.71 -4.42
N THR A 16 13.76 9.47 -4.83
CA THR A 16 13.28 8.92 -6.11
C THR A 16 12.46 7.66 -5.88
N CYS A 17 11.54 7.35 -6.80
CA CYS A 17 10.84 6.07 -6.71
C CYS A 17 11.82 4.92 -6.91
N PHE A 18 11.54 3.80 -6.26
CA PHE A 18 12.42 2.63 -6.22
C PHE A 18 12.83 2.17 -7.62
N PHE A 19 11.93 2.20 -8.61
CA PHE A 19 12.27 1.80 -9.97
C PHE A 19 13.39 2.68 -10.55
N CYS A 20 13.28 4.01 -10.44
CA CYS A 20 14.30 4.94 -10.93
C CYS A 20 15.64 4.73 -10.20
N TRP A 21 15.59 4.57 -8.88
CA TRP A 21 16.78 4.26 -8.08
C TRP A 21 17.42 2.93 -8.48
N LEU A 22 16.61 1.88 -8.68
CA LEU A 22 17.07 0.56 -9.07
C LEU A 22 17.71 0.55 -10.46
N GLN A 23 17.18 1.32 -11.41
CA GLN A 23 17.80 1.46 -12.74
C GLN A 23 19.17 2.14 -12.64
N LEU A 24 19.32 3.15 -11.79
CA LEU A 24 20.61 3.78 -11.53
C LEU A 24 21.61 2.78 -10.91
N VAL A 25 21.18 2.01 -9.92
CA VAL A 25 22.01 0.97 -9.30
C VAL A 25 22.43 -0.07 -10.35
N LYS A 26 21.52 -0.49 -11.23
CA LYS A 26 21.83 -1.42 -12.33
C LYS A 26 22.81 -0.83 -13.34
N SER A 27 22.74 0.48 -13.64
CA SER A 27 23.66 1.11 -14.58
C SER A 27 25.08 1.28 -14.03
N GLU A 28 25.22 1.42 -12.71
CA GLU A 28 26.51 1.57 -12.03
C GLU A 28 27.19 0.22 -11.74
N LEU A 29 26.48 -0.90 -11.89
CA LEU A 29 27.02 -2.24 -11.63
C LEU A 29 27.52 -2.90 -12.91
N THR A 30 28.77 -3.36 -12.88
CA THR A 30 29.42 -4.09 -13.99
C THR A 30 29.05 -5.56 -14.06
N VAL A 31 28.31 -6.09 -13.09
CA VAL A 31 27.98 -7.52 -12.92
C VAL A 31 26.45 -7.69 -12.96
N PRO A 32 25.91 -8.78 -13.52
CA PRO A 32 24.47 -9.04 -13.49
C PRO A 32 23.91 -8.95 -12.06
N PHE A 33 23.01 -8.00 -11.85
CA PHE A 33 22.45 -7.66 -10.55
C PHE A 33 21.00 -8.13 -10.44
N ASN A 34 20.73 -9.04 -9.52
CA ASN A 34 19.39 -9.49 -9.18
C ASN A 34 19.00 -8.96 -7.79
N ILE A 35 18.11 -7.97 -7.77
CA ILE A 35 17.67 -7.33 -6.53
C ILE A 35 16.91 -8.30 -5.61
N GLY A 36 16.16 -9.25 -6.16
CA GLY A 36 15.46 -10.28 -5.38
C GLY A 36 16.43 -11.17 -4.61
N LEU A 37 17.53 -11.60 -5.24
CA LEU A 37 18.58 -12.38 -4.58
C LEU A 37 19.28 -11.57 -3.47
N VAL A 38 19.51 -10.28 -3.70
CA VAL A 38 20.13 -9.37 -2.73
C VAL A 38 19.22 -9.17 -1.52
N LEU A 39 17.92 -8.91 -1.74
CA LEU A 39 16.93 -8.78 -0.69
C LEU A 39 16.80 -10.08 0.10
N TYR A 40 16.66 -11.22 -0.57
CA TYR A 40 16.60 -12.53 0.08
C TYR A 40 17.84 -12.82 0.93
N SER A 41 19.03 -12.58 0.37
CA SER A 41 20.30 -12.78 1.10
C SER A 41 20.41 -11.84 2.30
N GLY A 42 19.99 -10.58 2.15
CA GLY A 42 19.96 -9.59 3.22
C GLY A 42 19.00 -9.99 4.34
N VAL A 43 17.75 -10.33 4.02
CA VAL A 43 16.74 -10.79 4.98
C VAL A 43 17.20 -12.07 5.68
N ARG A 44 17.75 -13.03 4.94
CA ARG A 44 18.29 -14.27 5.51
C ARG A 44 19.43 -13.97 6.49
N LEU A 45 20.35 -13.08 6.14
CA LEU A 45 21.45 -12.68 7.02
C LEU A 45 20.94 -11.97 8.27
N LEU A 46 19.99 -11.03 8.12
CA LEU A 46 19.33 -10.33 9.23
C LEU A 46 18.61 -11.31 10.16
N SER A 47 17.91 -12.32 9.61
CA SER A 47 17.17 -13.32 10.39
C SER A 47 18.07 -14.21 11.25
N GLN A 48 19.33 -14.38 10.84
CA GLN A 48 20.33 -15.17 11.55
C GLN A 48 21.11 -14.36 12.58
N MET A 49 21.06 -13.03 12.52
CA MET A 49 21.70 -12.18 13.51
C MET A 49 20.90 -12.18 14.80
N LYS A 50 21.51 -12.67 15.87
CA LYS A 50 21.02 -12.42 17.23
C LYS A 50 21.33 -10.97 17.57
N GLY A 51 20.33 -10.11 17.46
CA GLY A 51 20.47 -8.71 17.84
C GLY A 51 20.95 -8.56 19.29
N PRO A 52 21.71 -7.50 19.64
CA PRO A 52 21.96 -7.16 21.04
C PRO A 52 20.62 -7.09 21.80
N PRO A 53 20.61 -7.37 23.12
CA PRO A 53 19.38 -7.46 23.93
C PRO A 53 18.50 -6.18 23.95
N ARG A 54 18.95 -5.08 23.32
CA ARG A 54 18.22 -3.83 23.13
C ARG A 54 17.64 -3.63 21.73
N TRP A 55 17.86 -4.54 20.78
CA TRP A 55 17.14 -4.57 19.51
C TRP A 55 15.70 -5.00 19.75
N SER A 56 14.92 -4.08 20.29
CA SER A 56 13.48 -4.13 20.25
C SER A 56 13.05 -3.33 19.03
N ILE A 57 12.07 -3.84 18.26
CA ILE A 57 11.36 -3.05 17.24
C ILE A 57 10.84 -1.74 17.85
N GLU A 58 10.57 -1.73 19.16
CA GLU A 58 10.12 -0.58 19.92
C GLU A 58 11.22 0.47 20.15
N ALA A 59 12.50 0.07 20.10
CA ALA A 59 13.65 0.97 20.28
C ALA A 59 13.98 1.77 19.01
N VAL A 60 13.50 1.34 17.84
CA VAL A 60 13.78 1.98 16.55
C VAL A 60 12.97 3.29 16.39
N GLY A 61 12.11 3.66 17.33
CA GLY A 61 11.27 4.87 17.22
C GLY A 61 10.24 4.80 16.08
N ILE A 62 10.26 3.74 15.27
CA ILE A 62 9.20 3.37 14.36
C ILE A 62 8.04 2.93 15.25
N SER A 63 7.09 3.83 15.38
CA SER A 63 5.80 3.52 15.99
C SER A 63 5.19 2.42 15.13
N THR A 64 5.31 1.16 15.56
CA THR A 64 4.54 0.06 14.97
C THR A 64 3.09 0.52 14.90
N ALA A 65 2.41 0.37 13.75
CA ALA A 65 1.07 0.92 13.52
C ALA A 65 0.08 0.58 14.66
N ARG A 66 0.30 -0.56 15.34
CA ARG A 66 -0.42 -0.99 16.55
C ARG A 66 -0.33 -0.03 17.75
N ARG A 67 0.75 0.75 17.90
CA ARG A 67 0.93 1.72 18.99
C ARG A 67 0.23 3.05 18.68
N LEU A 68 0.13 3.45 17.41
CA LEU A 68 -0.67 4.61 17.00
C LEU A 68 -2.17 4.34 17.11
N SER A 69 -2.62 3.09 16.94
CA SER A 69 -4.03 2.72 17.14
C SER A 69 -4.44 2.57 18.61
N GLN A 70 -3.50 2.44 19.55
CA GLN A 70 -3.78 2.28 21.00
C GLN A 70 -3.49 3.52 21.84
N ILE A 71 -2.74 4.49 21.33
CA ILE A 71 -2.67 5.80 21.97
C ILE A 71 -3.93 6.55 21.52
N GLU A 72 -5.04 6.36 22.24
CA GLU A 72 -6.08 7.40 22.25
C GLU A 72 -5.41 8.66 22.81
N PRO A 73 -5.16 9.71 22.01
CA PRO A 73 -4.77 10.98 22.59
C PRO A 73 -5.95 11.41 23.44
N LYS A 74 -5.73 11.52 24.75
CA LYS A 74 -6.70 12.07 25.70
C LYS A 74 -6.96 13.52 25.28
N CYS A 75 -7.92 13.72 24.38
CA CYS A 75 -8.20 15.00 23.77
C CYS A 75 -9.06 15.81 24.74
N SER A 76 -8.40 16.67 25.51
CA SER A 76 -9.08 17.61 26.42
C SER A 76 -9.67 18.82 25.69
N ASP A 77 -9.28 19.06 24.43
CA ASP A 77 -9.67 20.24 23.64
C ASP A 77 -10.49 19.85 22.41
N LEU A 78 -11.82 19.94 22.54
CA LEU A 78 -12.81 19.65 21.49
C LEU A 78 -12.80 20.63 20.28
N ARG A 79 -11.78 21.49 20.16
CA ARG A 79 -11.71 22.54 19.11
C ARG A 79 -10.73 22.24 17.97
N THR A 80 -9.95 21.16 18.07
CA THR A 80 -8.91 20.85 17.08
C THR A 80 -9.00 19.38 16.65
N ILE A 81 -9.15 19.13 15.35
CA ILE A 81 -9.11 17.77 14.79
C ILE A 81 -7.65 17.41 14.54
N LYS A 82 -7.13 16.37 15.21
CA LYS A 82 -5.80 15.82 14.94
C LYS A 82 -5.92 14.64 13.99
N LEU A 83 -5.32 14.78 12.81
CA LEU A 83 -5.17 13.70 11.84
C LEU A 83 -3.85 12.98 12.06
N THR A 84 -3.86 11.67 11.91
CA THR A 84 -2.68 10.81 11.95
C THR A 84 -2.60 10.03 10.65
N SER A 85 -1.46 10.06 9.96
CA SER A 85 -1.27 9.22 8.78
C SER A 85 -0.83 7.81 9.15
N PHE A 86 -1.28 6.83 8.38
CA PHE A 86 -0.74 5.47 8.40
C PHE A 86 0.16 5.28 7.17
N SER A 87 1.16 4.40 7.27
CA SER A 87 1.83 3.93 6.07
C SER A 87 0.86 3.14 5.20
N SER A 88 1.00 3.25 3.88
CA SER A 88 0.17 2.54 2.89
C SER A 88 0.13 1.05 3.18
N THR A 89 1.29 0.44 3.47
CA THR A 89 1.44 -0.97 3.82
C THR A 89 0.66 -1.36 5.06
N SER A 90 0.65 -0.52 6.10
CA SER A 90 -0.09 -0.83 7.33
C SER A 90 -1.59 -0.80 7.09
N ALA A 91 -2.07 0.20 6.35
CA ALA A 91 -3.48 0.34 6.01
C ALA A 91 -3.95 -0.79 5.08
N PHE A 92 -3.16 -1.15 4.06
CA PHE A 92 -3.43 -2.30 3.22
C PHE A 92 -3.47 -3.62 3.99
N LEU A 93 -2.60 -3.81 4.98
CA LEU A 93 -2.63 -5.00 5.83
C LEU A 93 -3.93 -5.09 6.67
N GLU A 94 -4.51 -3.96 7.09
CA GLU A 94 -5.83 -3.98 7.75
C GLU A 94 -6.96 -4.34 6.79
N ASN A 95 -6.86 -3.92 5.52
CA ASN A 95 -7.81 -4.35 4.48
C ASN A 95 -7.67 -5.85 4.19
N ALA A 96 -6.44 -6.35 4.09
CA ALA A 96 -6.15 -7.77 3.89
C ALA A 96 -6.80 -8.65 4.97
N LYS A 97 -6.73 -8.23 6.25
CA LYS A 97 -7.37 -8.97 7.35
C LYS A 97 -8.88 -9.07 7.21
N GLN A 98 -9.56 -8.05 6.69
CA GLN A 98 -11.01 -8.13 6.43
C GLN A 98 -11.36 -9.13 5.35
N LEU A 99 -10.44 -9.30 4.40
CA LEU A 99 -10.53 -10.29 3.32
C LEU A 99 -10.00 -11.66 3.73
N GLY A 100 -9.62 -11.87 5.00
CA GLY A 100 -9.04 -13.14 5.46
C GLY A 100 -7.70 -13.48 4.80
N LEU A 101 -7.02 -12.51 4.19
CA LEU A 101 -5.74 -12.68 3.51
C LEU A 101 -4.58 -12.60 4.49
N SER A 102 -3.61 -13.49 4.31
CA SER A 102 -2.35 -13.55 5.05
C SER A 102 -1.22 -12.88 4.26
N LEU A 103 -0.10 -12.60 4.93
CA LEU A 103 1.10 -12.10 4.23
C LEU A 103 1.66 -13.10 3.21
N GLY A 104 1.43 -14.41 3.41
CA GLY A 104 1.87 -15.44 2.47
C GLY A 104 1.21 -15.30 1.11
N ASP A 105 -0.08 -14.94 1.11
CA ASP A 105 -0.88 -14.77 -0.11
C ASP A 105 -0.43 -13.57 -0.97
N PHE A 106 0.42 -12.68 -0.44
CA PHE A 106 1.00 -11.56 -1.20
C PHE A 106 2.43 -11.81 -1.67
N VAL A 107 3.09 -12.85 -1.15
CA VAL A 107 4.48 -13.21 -1.48
C VAL A 107 4.52 -14.36 -2.49
N ASP A 108 3.42 -15.11 -2.59
CA ASP A 108 3.24 -16.17 -3.56
C ASP A 108 2.69 -15.60 -4.87
N ASP A 109 3.54 -15.54 -5.90
CA ASP A 109 3.16 -15.00 -7.23
C ASP A 109 2.01 -15.80 -7.89
N ASP A 110 1.82 -17.07 -7.50
CA ASP A 110 0.75 -17.94 -8.00
C ASP A 110 -0.55 -17.84 -7.16
N SER A 111 -0.57 -16.94 -6.16
CA SER A 111 -1.74 -16.70 -5.31
C SER A 111 -2.90 -16.07 -6.09
N GLU A 112 -4.10 -16.61 -5.92
CA GLU A 112 -5.32 -16.11 -6.55
C GLU A 112 -6.26 -15.44 -5.54
N SER A 113 -6.93 -14.37 -6.00
CA SER A 113 -7.96 -13.69 -5.23
C SER A 113 -9.05 -14.65 -4.71
N PRO A 114 -9.50 -14.51 -3.45
CA PRO A 114 -10.61 -15.28 -2.91
C PRO A 114 -11.94 -15.02 -3.65
N PHE A 115 -12.04 -13.92 -4.41
CA PHE A 115 -13.22 -13.58 -5.20
C PHE A 115 -13.33 -14.41 -6.50
N CYS A 116 -12.22 -14.98 -6.98
CA CYS A 116 -12.18 -15.85 -8.15
C CYS A 116 -12.51 -17.31 -7.82
N SER A 117 -12.44 -17.68 -6.53
CA SER A 117 -12.66 -19.06 -6.10
C SER A 117 -14.13 -19.46 -6.20
N ARG A 118 -14.38 -20.71 -6.63
CA ARG A 118 -15.74 -21.30 -6.63
C ARG A 118 -16.29 -21.51 -5.22
N TYR A 119 -15.40 -21.60 -4.24
CA TYR A 119 -15.76 -21.57 -2.83
C TYR A 119 -15.66 -20.12 -2.38
N GLN A 120 -16.75 -19.55 -1.88
CA GLN A 120 -16.75 -18.23 -1.26
C GLN A 120 -16.50 -18.37 0.24
N PRO A 121 -15.25 -18.30 0.71
CA PRO A 121 -14.95 -18.40 2.14
C PRO A 121 -15.49 -17.22 2.95
N ILE A 122 -15.86 -16.12 2.27
CA ILE A 122 -16.19 -14.83 2.89
C ILE A 122 -17.58 -14.39 2.42
N SER A 123 -18.41 -13.95 3.37
CA SER A 123 -19.67 -13.30 3.03
C SER A 123 -19.39 -11.87 2.57
N TYR A 124 -19.66 -11.55 1.31
CA TYR A 124 -19.39 -10.21 0.77
C TYR A 124 -20.16 -9.10 1.50
N HIS A 125 -21.32 -9.43 2.08
CA HIS A 125 -22.13 -8.48 2.85
C HIS A 125 -21.49 -8.05 4.17
N THR A 126 -20.50 -8.79 4.68
CA THR A 126 -19.77 -8.40 5.90
C THR A 126 -18.56 -7.51 5.61
N LEU A 127 -18.20 -7.33 4.34
CA LEU A 127 -17.12 -6.44 3.93
C LEU A 127 -17.59 -4.98 3.91
N ALA A 128 -16.67 -4.07 4.24
CA ALA A 128 -16.87 -2.65 4.01
C ALA A 128 -17.20 -2.38 2.54
N ALA A 129 -18.07 -1.38 2.29
CA ALA A 129 -18.59 -1.10 0.95
C ALA A 129 -17.48 -0.94 -0.11
N ASP A 130 -16.40 -0.23 0.21
CA ASP A 130 -15.30 0.01 -0.73
C ASP A 130 -14.37 -1.20 -0.96
N LEU A 131 -14.50 -2.25 -0.15
CA LEU A 131 -13.78 -3.54 -0.28
C LEU A 131 -14.66 -4.67 -0.80
N GLN A 132 -15.94 -4.42 -1.06
CA GLN A 132 -16.80 -5.42 -1.68
C GLN A 132 -16.28 -5.78 -3.09
N PRO A 133 -16.47 -7.04 -3.52
CA PRO A 133 -16.05 -7.46 -4.84
C PRO A 133 -16.82 -6.74 -5.93
N ILE A 134 -16.13 -6.40 -7.01
CA ILE A 134 -16.71 -5.84 -8.23
C ILE A 134 -16.86 -6.94 -9.31
N PRO A 135 -17.72 -6.75 -10.32
CA PRO A 135 -17.94 -7.76 -11.38
C PRO A 135 -16.65 -8.23 -12.06
N GLU A 136 -15.68 -7.35 -12.26
CA GLU A 136 -14.38 -7.66 -12.87
C GLU A 136 -13.56 -8.64 -12.02
N GLN A 137 -13.59 -8.50 -10.69
CA GLN A 137 -12.89 -9.40 -9.76
C GLN A 137 -13.52 -10.79 -9.71
N LEU A 138 -14.82 -10.89 -9.98
CA LEU A 138 -15.51 -12.19 -10.07
C LEU A 138 -15.28 -12.89 -11.42
N LYS A 139 -14.80 -12.15 -12.42
CA LYS A 139 -14.70 -12.60 -13.80
C LYS A 139 -13.26 -12.96 -14.21
N PHE A 140 -12.29 -12.17 -13.79
CA PHE A 140 -10.91 -12.31 -14.22
C PHE A 140 -10.04 -12.83 -13.08
N PRO A 141 -9.35 -13.98 -13.24
CA PRO A 141 -8.32 -14.43 -12.30
C PRO A 141 -7.24 -13.35 -12.13
N HIS A 142 -6.86 -13.08 -10.89
CA HIS A 142 -5.91 -12.02 -10.52
C HIS A 142 -5.34 -12.27 -9.13
N HIS A 143 -4.18 -11.66 -8.85
CA HIS A 143 -3.54 -11.73 -7.55
C HIS A 143 -4.25 -10.83 -6.51
N PRO A 144 -4.35 -11.24 -5.23
CA PRO A 144 -5.14 -10.54 -4.20
C PRO A 144 -4.65 -9.13 -3.82
N TYR A 145 -3.51 -8.66 -4.34
CA TYR A 145 -3.00 -7.30 -4.05
C TYR A 145 -3.95 -6.21 -4.55
N LEU A 146 -4.79 -6.47 -5.54
CA LEU A 146 -5.80 -5.52 -6.00
C LEU A 146 -7.00 -5.45 -5.04
N ASP A 147 -7.32 -6.54 -4.34
CA ASP A 147 -8.51 -6.63 -3.49
C ASP A 147 -8.44 -5.71 -2.27
N ILE A 148 -7.23 -5.44 -1.80
CA ILE A 148 -6.95 -4.58 -0.64
C ILE A 148 -7.06 -3.08 -0.95
N VAL A 149 -7.18 -2.70 -2.24
CA VAL A 149 -7.30 -1.30 -2.65
C VAL A 149 -8.76 -0.84 -2.53
N PRO A 150 -9.09 0.12 -1.64
CA PRO A 150 -10.47 0.51 -1.34
C PRO A 150 -11.03 1.48 -2.39
N PHE A 151 -10.87 1.18 -3.67
CA PHE A 151 -11.35 1.99 -4.78
C PHE A 151 -11.91 1.09 -5.88
N PRO A 152 -13.24 0.85 -5.90
CA PRO A 152 -13.88 -0.04 -6.87
C PRO A 152 -13.55 0.30 -8.34
N SER A 153 -13.63 1.57 -8.73
CA SER A 153 -13.31 2.01 -10.11
C SER A 153 -11.85 1.74 -10.49
N PHE A 154 -10.91 2.00 -9.58
CA PHE A 154 -9.49 1.73 -9.79
C PHE A 154 -9.24 0.23 -10.02
N ARG A 155 -9.83 -0.62 -9.16
CA ARG A 155 -9.73 -2.09 -9.29
C ARG A 155 -10.30 -2.57 -10.63
N ALA A 156 -11.46 -2.04 -11.05
CA ALA A 156 -12.09 -2.40 -12.32
C ALA A 156 -11.18 -2.06 -13.53
N LYS A 157 -10.59 -0.87 -13.53
CA LYS A 157 -9.68 -0.41 -14.58
C LYS A 157 -8.40 -1.25 -14.63
N ALA A 158 -7.81 -1.56 -13.48
CA ALA A 158 -6.60 -2.38 -13.39
C ALA A 158 -6.87 -3.80 -13.94
N LEU A 159 -7.96 -4.44 -13.51
CA LEU A 159 -8.33 -5.78 -14.00
C LEU A 159 -8.67 -5.79 -15.48
N THR A 160 -9.33 -4.74 -15.98
CA THR A 160 -9.59 -4.60 -17.42
C THR A 160 -8.26 -4.50 -18.19
N ALA A 161 -7.31 -3.70 -17.70
CA ALA A 161 -5.99 -3.56 -18.31
C ALA A 161 -5.22 -4.90 -18.33
N ILE A 162 -5.21 -5.63 -17.21
CA ILE A 162 -4.64 -6.98 -17.09
C ILE A 162 -5.29 -7.93 -18.11
N SER A 163 -6.63 -8.02 -18.09
CA SER A 163 -7.37 -8.97 -18.94
C SER A 163 -7.24 -8.69 -20.44
N SER A 164 -7.05 -7.43 -20.82
CA SER A 164 -6.88 -7.01 -22.22
C SER A 164 -5.47 -7.23 -22.75
N GLY A 165 -4.50 -7.55 -21.87
CA GLY A 165 -3.10 -7.74 -22.23
C GLY A 165 -2.47 -6.48 -22.84
N THR A 166 -2.81 -5.30 -22.31
CA THR A 166 -2.27 -4.03 -22.82
C THR A 166 -0.74 -4.04 -22.70
N PRO A 167 0.04 -3.96 -23.81
CA PRO A 167 1.50 -4.18 -23.78
C PRO A 167 2.28 -3.18 -22.91
N ALA A 168 1.70 -2.01 -22.64
CA ALA A 168 2.29 -0.97 -21.80
C ALA A 168 1.93 -1.10 -20.30
N PHE A 169 1.07 -2.06 -19.94
CA PHE A 169 0.66 -2.30 -18.56
C PHE A 169 1.50 -3.46 -17.97
N SER A 170 2.15 -3.21 -16.84
CA SER A 170 2.84 -4.25 -16.06
C SER A 170 2.16 -4.41 -14.71
N GLU A 171 1.64 -5.61 -14.45
CA GLU A 171 1.02 -5.98 -13.17
C GLU A 171 2.03 -5.93 -12.03
N ASP A 172 3.24 -6.47 -12.25
CA ASP A 172 4.34 -6.46 -11.29
C ASP A 172 4.73 -5.04 -10.88
N GLU A 173 4.83 -4.12 -11.85
CA GLU A 173 5.13 -2.72 -11.55
C GLU A 173 4.02 -2.06 -10.74
N LEU A 174 2.75 -2.35 -11.04
CA LEU A 174 1.63 -1.81 -10.28
C LEU A 174 1.62 -2.33 -8.84
N CYS A 175 1.80 -3.64 -8.66
CA CYS A 175 1.90 -4.27 -7.35
C CYS A 175 3.04 -3.66 -6.52
N PHE A 176 4.22 -3.53 -7.14
CA PHE A 176 5.38 -2.94 -6.50
C PHE A 176 5.16 -1.48 -6.12
N ASP A 177 4.63 -0.66 -7.03
CA ASP A 177 4.37 0.75 -6.76
C ASP A 177 3.32 0.92 -5.66
N LEU A 178 2.26 0.10 -5.65
CA LEU A 178 1.25 0.11 -4.59
C LEU A 178 1.87 -0.14 -3.20
N ALA A 179 2.88 -1.00 -3.12
CA ALA A 179 3.61 -1.27 -1.87
C ALA A 179 4.53 -0.12 -1.40
N HIS A 180 4.83 0.88 -2.25
CA HIS A 180 5.86 1.90 -1.99
C HIS A 180 5.35 3.35 -2.11
N ASP A 181 4.73 3.88 -1.05
CA ASP A 181 4.32 5.30 -0.95
C ASP A 181 3.47 5.83 -2.14
N SER A 182 2.73 4.92 -2.79
CA SER A 182 1.75 5.25 -3.84
C SER A 182 0.57 6.04 -3.31
N MET A 183 0.15 5.72 -2.09
CA MET A 183 -1.09 6.21 -1.49
C MET A 183 -0.89 6.43 0.00
N ARG A 184 -1.59 7.39 0.59
CA ARG A 184 -1.55 7.64 2.03
C ARG A 184 -2.94 7.49 2.61
N CYS A 185 -3.05 6.69 3.67
CA CYS A 185 -4.28 6.58 4.44
C CYS A 185 -4.22 7.52 5.64
N TRP A 186 -5.26 8.33 5.81
CA TRP A 186 -5.45 9.26 6.90
C TRP A 186 -6.42 8.66 7.92
N GLY A 187 -6.00 8.60 9.17
CA GLY A 187 -6.81 8.30 10.33
C GLY A 187 -7.19 9.54 11.11
N SER A 188 -8.30 9.45 11.84
CA SER A 188 -8.58 10.36 12.95
C SER A 188 -8.79 9.57 14.23
N THR A 189 -8.23 10.09 15.32
CA THR A 189 -8.49 9.60 16.68
C THR A 189 -9.76 10.22 17.28
N ALA A 190 -10.36 11.19 16.59
CA ALA A 190 -11.59 11.85 17.01
C ALA A 190 -12.77 11.36 16.18
N THR A 191 -13.91 11.13 16.83
CA THR A 191 -15.18 10.80 16.18
C THR A 191 -15.64 12.01 15.35
N SER A 192 -15.68 11.86 14.02
CA SER A 192 -16.16 12.94 13.15
C SER A 192 -17.64 13.22 13.41
N LEU A 193 -17.96 14.40 13.97
CA LEU A 193 -19.34 14.85 14.21
C LEU A 193 -20.18 14.98 12.91
N HIS A 194 -19.54 15.04 11.74
CA HIS A 194 -20.20 15.26 10.46
C HIS A 194 -20.41 13.98 9.64
N GLY A 195 -20.42 12.80 10.27
CA GLY A 195 -20.71 11.53 9.60
C GLY A 195 -19.61 11.05 8.63
N ARG A 196 -18.41 11.63 8.70
CA ARG A 196 -17.26 11.29 7.83
C ARG A 196 -16.29 10.26 8.43
N GLY A 197 -16.79 9.40 9.33
CA GLY A 197 -16.05 8.26 9.90
C GLY A 197 -14.84 8.63 10.77
N ASN A 198 -14.36 7.65 11.55
CA ASN A 198 -12.98 7.66 12.04
C ASN A 198 -12.15 7.19 10.85
N GLY A 199 -11.22 7.97 10.30
CA GLY A 199 -10.50 7.58 9.07
C GLY A 199 -9.98 6.13 9.16
N THR A 200 -10.53 5.24 8.33
CA THR A 200 -10.30 3.79 8.36
C THR A 200 -9.75 3.30 7.03
N PRO A 201 -8.82 2.33 7.03
CA PRO A 201 -8.22 1.80 5.81
C PRO A 201 -9.20 1.26 4.75
N TRP A 202 -10.37 0.80 5.17
CA TRP A 202 -11.40 0.23 4.30
C TRP A 202 -12.44 1.24 3.81
N ASP A 203 -12.20 2.53 4.05
CA ASP A 203 -13.03 3.65 3.55
C ASP A 203 -12.20 4.46 2.56
N ALA A 204 -12.63 4.50 1.30
CA ALA A 204 -11.97 5.19 0.19
C ALA A 204 -11.64 6.65 0.51
N ARG A 205 -12.50 7.32 1.29
CA ARG A 205 -12.36 8.74 1.65
C ARG A 205 -11.15 9.02 2.53
N SER A 206 -10.65 7.99 3.21
CA SER A 206 -9.46 8.07 4.05
C SER A 206 -8.17 8.13 3.24
N TRP A 207 -8.21 7.96 1.92
CA TRP A 207 -7.00 7.82 1.11
C TRP A 207 -6.78 8.98 0.15
N GLU A 208 -5.51 9.35 -0.01
CA GLU A 208 -5.01 10.16 -1.13
C GLU A 208 -4.00 9.33 -1.93
N VAL A 209 -3.91 9.55 -3.25
CA VAL A 209 -2.76 9.11 -4.03
C VAL A 209 -1.62 10.12 -3.89
N SER A 210 -0.39 9.66 -4.08
CA SER A 210 0.77 10.54 -4.21
C SER A 210 0.79 11.17 -5.61
N PRO A 211 1.32 12.40 -5.76
CA PRO A 211 1.38 13.06 -7.07
C PRO A 211 2.16 12.26 -8.14
N TRP A 212 3.20 11.53 -7.73
CA TRP A 212 3.99 10.70 -8.66
C TRP A 212 3.18 9.48 -9.13
N PHE A 213 2.37 8.88 -8.25
CA PHE A 213 1.53 7.75 -8.59
C PHE A 213 0.41 8.17 -9.54
N LEU A 214 -0.21 9.33 -9.31
CA LEU A 214 -1.17 9.92 -10.28
C LEU A 214 -0.52 10.14 -11.65
N LYS A 215 0.73 10.62 -11.69
CA LYS A 215 1.42 10.86 -12.96
C LYS A 215 1.68 9.56 -13.73
N LYS A 216 2.07 8.48 -13.05
CA LYS A 216 2.39 7.19 -13.68
C LYS A 216 1.13 6.38 -14.02
N TRP A 217 0.21 6.28 -13.08
CA TRP A 217 -0.99 5.44 -13.15
C TRP A 217 -2.28 6.25 -13.38
N GLY A 218 -2.17 7.42 -13.99
CA GLY A 218 -3.28 8.35 -14.17
C GLY A 218 -4.47 7.76 -14.91
N PHE A 219 -4.26 6.80 -15.82
CA PHE A 219 -5.35 6.09 -16.49
C PHE A 219 -6.13 5.15 -15.56
N LEU A 220 -5.52 4.65 -14.48
CA LEU A 220 -6.20 3.88 -13.43
C LEU A 220 -6.88 4.80 -12.42
N VAL A 221 -6.19 5.85 -11.98
CA VAL A 221 -6.73 6.84 -11.03
C VAL A 221 -7.91 7.58 -11.66
N GLY A 222 -7.83 7.87 -12.95
CA GLY A 222 -8.89 8.52 -13.71
C GLY A 222 -8.94 10.03 -13.52
N ASN A 223 -10.15 10.58 -13.48
CA ASN A 223 -10.39 12.01 -13.59
C ASN A 223 -11.44 12.49 -12.55
N GLU A 224 -12.07 13.63 -12.80
CA GLU A 224 -13.04 14.24 -11.90
C GLU A 224 -14.26 13.35 -11.58
N ASP A 225 -14.57 12.35 -12.39
CA ASP A 225 -15.65 11.39 -12.14
C ASP A 225 -15.24 10.25 -11.18
N ASP A 226 -13.94 10.12 -10.89
CA ASP A 226 -13.39 9.06 -10.06
C ASP A 226 -13.17 9.50 -8.61
N ALA A 227 -13.73 8.72 -7.68
CA ALA A 227 -13.61 8.98 -6.24
C ALA A 227 -12.15 9.10 -5.76
N ILE A 228 -11.24 8.27 -6.28
CA ILE A 228 -9.81 8.30 -5.92
C ILE A 228 -9.16 9.64 -6.30
N TYR A 229 -9.54 10.22 -7.44
CA TYR A 229 -9.04 11.51 -7.91
C TYR A 229 -9.61 12.65 -7.06
N GLN A 230 -10.94 12.66 -6.87
CA GLN A 230 -11.62 13.67 -6.05
C GLN A 230 -11.14 13.68 -4.59
N ASN A 231 -10.96 12.49 -3.99
CA ASN A 231 -10.45 12.36 -2.63
C ASN A 231 -9.04 12.94 -2.52
N SER A 232 -8.19 12.66 -3.51
CA SER A 232 -6.81 13.16 -3.53
C SER A 232 -6.76 14.67 -3.68
N LEU A 233 -7.56 15.26 -4.58
CA LEU A 233 -7.70 16.71 -4.69
C LEU A 233 -8.14 17.35 -3.37
N TRP A 234 -9.12 16.74 -2.69
CA TRP A 234 -9.58 17.23 -1.40
C TRP A 234 -8.45 17.21 -0.38
N TRP A 235 -7.75 16.08 -0.20
CA TRP A 235 -6.64 15.98 0.76
C TRP A 235 -5.48 16.94 0.45
N TRP A 236 -5.16 17.15 -0.83
CA TRP A 236 -4.14 18.11 -1.23
C TRP A 236 -4.54 19.55 -0.94
N SER A 237 -5.84 19.88 -1.02
CA SER A 237 -6.36 21.22 -0.68
C SER A 237 -6.33 21.54 0.82
N GLN A 238 -6.13 20.54 1.68
CA GLN A 238 -6.04 20.73 3.13
C GLN A 238 -4.60 21.02 3.61
N ARG A 239 -3.64 21.14 2.69
CA ARG A 239 -2.22 21.45 2.97
C ARG A 239 -1.96 22.95 2.82
#